data_AF-A0A8T8CT68-F1
#
_entry.id   AF-A0A8T8CT68-F1
#
_cell.length_a   1.000
_cell.length_b   1.000
_cell.length_c   1.000
_cell.angle_alpha   90.00
_cell.angle_beta   90.00
_cell.angle_gamma   90.00
#
_symmetry.space_group_name_H-M   'P 1'
#
loop_
_entity.id
_entity.type
_entity.pdbx_description
1 polymer ?
#
loop_
_entity_poly.entity_id
_entity_poly.type
_entity_poly.pdbx_seq_one_letter_code
_entity_poly.pdbx_strand_id
1 'polypeptide(L)'
;MKPFRDKRRDSRSHQLAKGGAEQAPRATGTASGNRTAPRVLSRRDGALPAEHLPLILEVAPNADYALLDSGAGQKLEQYGPYRIVRPEGQAIWQKALPAENWDRADAIFTGDTDEEGIGRWRFPRTPLGETWPMKHDGIDYLGRFTSFRHVGVFPEQASHWDHMAGLIAAAKRPVKVLNLFGYTGLASLVAARAGAEVTHVDASKKAIGWARENQEMAGLSQKPIRWIIDDAIKFAEREERRGSRYDIILFDPPAYGRGPKGEVWQLFEDLPDLTDICRSILTPKPLAVVLTAYSIRASFFAIHALMRDTFAGMGGTVESGELIIREKSAGRALSTSLFSRWVA
;
A
#
# COMPACT_ATOMS: atom_id res chain seq x y z
N MET A 1 80.96 -19.09 -11.97
CA MET A 1 80.87 -20.57 -11.96
C MET A 1 79.39 -20.95 -11.78
N LYS A 2 78.92 -21.86 -12.65
CA LYS A 2 77.60 -22.55 -12.76
C LYS A 2 76.97 -23.04 -11.42
N PRO A 3 75.73 -23.60 -11.35
CA PRO A 3 74.48 -23.35 -12.12
C PRO A 3 73.13 -23.69 -11.37
N PHE A 4 72.00 -23.53 -12.09
CA PHE A 4 70.77 -24.37 -12.25
C PHE A 4 70.19 -25.32 -11.16
N ARG A 5 68.83 -25.28 -11.07
CA ARG A 5 67.76 -26.34 -10.96
C ARG A 5 68.05 -27.61 -10.12
N ASP A 6 67.12 -28.20 -9.36
CA ASP A 6 65.80 -28.69 -9.79
C ASP A 6 64.93 -29.20 -8.60
N LYS A 7 63.65 -29.40 -8.92
CA LYS A 7 62.49 -29.96 -8.21
C LYS A 7 62.75 -31.23 -7.36
N ARG A 8 61.92 -31.39 -6.31
CA ARG A 8 61.18 -32.65 -6.06
C ARG A 8 59.74 -32.40 -5.60
N ARG A 9 58.83 -33.09 -6.29
CA ARG A 9 57.42 -33.36 -5.98
C ARG A 9 57.32 -34.55 -5.03
N ASP A 10 56.30 -34.56 -4.18
CA ASP A 10 55.37 -35.68 -3.92
C ASP A 10 54.42 -35.25 -2.77
N SER A 11 53.18 -35.70 -2.61
CA SER A 11 52.15 -36.28 -3.46
C SER A 11 50.90 -36.43 -2.56
N ARG A 12 49.68 -36.31 -3.13
CA ARG A 12 48.37 -36.83 -2.65
C ARG A 12 47.81 -36.23 -1.34
N SER A 13 46.56 -35.75 -1.29
CA SER A 13 45.36 -36.51 -1.64
C SER A 13 44.13 -35.60 -1.81
N HIS A 14 43.28 -36.00 -2.76
CA HIS A 14 41.90 -35.55 -2.93
C HIS A 14 41.04 -35.85 -1.70
N GLN A 15 40.11 -34.97 -1.33
CA GLN A 15 38.70 -35.33 -1.20
C GLN A 15 37.75 -34.13 -1.09
N LEU A 16 36.68 -34.22 -1.88
CA LEU A 16 35.46 -33.41 -1.84
C LEU A 16 34.62 -33.76 -0.60
N ALA A 17 33.98 -32.75 -0.01
CA ALA A 17 32.74 -32.87 0.78
C ALA A 17 31.98 -31.54 0.58
N LYS A 18 30.88 -31.44 -0.18
CA LYS A 18 29.51 -31.93 0.08
C LYS A 18 29.10 -31.86 1.55
N GLY A 19 28.13 -30.99 1.84
CA GLY A 19 27.40 -30.97 3.10
C GLY A 19 26.72 -29.63 3.34
N GLY A 20 25.49 -29.48 2.85
CA GLY A 20 24.62 -28.40 3.26
C GLY A 20 24.26 -28.54 4.74
N ALA A 21 24.10 -27.40 5.41
CA ALA A 21 23.39 -27.30 6.65
C ALA A 21 22.72 -25.92 6.69
N GLU A 22 21.39 -25.96 6.55
CA GLU A 22 20.47 -24.89 6.92
C GLU A 22 20.87 -24.36 8.31
N GLN A 23 21.26 -23.09 8.38
CA GLN A 23 21.30 -22.40 9.66
C GLN A 23 19.87 -21.94 9.97
N ALA A 24 19.15 -22.78 10.71
CA ALA A 24 17.94 -22.39 11.42
C ALA A 24 18.24 -21.15 12.29
N PRO A 25 17.38 -20.11 12.27
CA PRO A 25 17.59 -18.97 13.15
C PRO A 25 17.39 -19.41 14.60
N ARG A 26 18.40 -19.13 15.43
CA ARG A 26 18.37 -19.31 16.88
C ARG A 26 17.18 -18.58 17.48
N ALA A 27 16.37 -19.32 18.24
CA ALA A 27 15.36 -18.78 19.11
C ALA A 27 16.00 -17.84 20.14
N THR A 28 15.81 -16.53 19.97
CA THR A 28 16.04 -15.53 21.01
C THR A 28 14.71 -15.20 21.66
N GLY A 29 14.64 -15.43 22.98
CA GLY A 29 13.44 -15.31 23.78
C GLY A 29 12.80 -13.93 23.79
N THR A 30 11.47 -13.96 23.68
CA THR A 30 10.48 -13.18 24.43
C THR A 30 10.81 -11.72 24.74
N ALA A 31 10.36 -10.85 23.83
CA ALA A 31 9.62 -9.65 24.22
C ALA A 31 8.23 -9.74 23.58
N SER A 32 7.35 -10.58 24.16
CA SER A 32 5.94 -10.57 23.81
C SER A 32 5.33 -9.28 24.37
N GLY A 33 5.39 -8.20 23.59
CA GLY A 33 4.46 -7.09 23.81
C GLY A 33 3.06 -7.68 23.80
N ASN A 34 2.26 -7.42 24.85
CA ASN A 34 0.90 -7.93 25.03
C ASN A 34 0.11 -7.94 23.70
N ARG A 35 0.12 -9.07 22.98
CA ARG A 35 -0.92 -9.41 22.02
C ARG A 35 -2.12 -9.77 22.88
N THR A 36 -3.23 -9.05 22.71
CA THR A 36 -4.54 -9.53 23.12
C THR A 36 -4.69 -10.96 22.58
N ALA A 37 -5.32 -11.87 23.33
CA ALA A 37 -5.50 -13.25 22.87
C ALA A 37 -6.12 -13.23 21.46
N PRO A 38 -5.67 -14.08 20.52
CA PRO A 38 -6.15 -14.09 19.14
C PRO A 38 -7.67 -14.16 19.11
N ARG A 39 -8.30 -13.39 18.21
CA ARG A 39 -9.75 -13.40 18.06
C ARG A 39 -10.16 -14.81 17.63
N VAL A 40 -11.15 -15.39 18.30
CA VAL A 40 -11.69 -16.69 17.86
C VAL A 40 -12.56 -16.43 16.63
N LEU A 41 -12.01 -16.68 15.45
CA LEU A 41 -12.73 -16.57 14.20
C LEU A 41 -13.60 -17.81 13.99
N SER A 42 -14.90 -17.60 13.84
CA SER A 42 -15.84 -18.63 13.43
C SER A 42 -16.43 -18.28 12.06
N ARG A 43 -16.76 -19.32 11.30
CA ARG A 43 -17.49 -19.14 10.03
C ARG A 43 -18.81 -18.44 10.34
N ARG A 44 -19.11 -17.39 9.59
CA ARG A 44 -20.36 -16.64 9.70
C ARG A 44 -21.48 -17.41 9.03
N ASP A 45 -22.65 -17.45 9.68
CA ASP A 45 -23.85 -18.03 9.10
C ASP A 45 -24.43 -17.15 7.98
N GLY A 46 -25.21 -17.75 7.08
CA GLY A 46 -25.89 -17.07 5.98
C GLY A 46 -25.24 -17.27 4.60
N ALA A 47 -25.92 -16.79 3.56
CA ALA A 47 -25.41 -16.87 2.20
C ALA A 47 -24.18 -15.97 2.00
N LEU A 48 -23.22 -16.41 1.21
CA LEU A 48 -22.11 -15.55 0.78
C LEU A 48 -22.67 -14.40 -0.06
N PRO A 49 -22.07 -13.20 -0.01
CA PRO A 49 -22.41 -12.11 -0.93
C PRO A 49 -22.27 -12.54 -2.39
N ALA A 50 -22.96 -11.84 -3.30
CA ALA A 50 -22.70 -11.98 -4.74
C ALA A 50 -21.22 -11.66 -5.04
N GLU A 51 -20.71 -12.10 -6.18
CA GLU A 51 -19.31 -11.90 -6.53
C GLU A 51 -19.14 -11.32 -7.94
N HIS A 52 -18.13 -10.47 -8.10
CA HIS A 52 -17.67 -9.96 -9.38
C HIS A 52 -16.14 -10.10 -9.45
N LEU A 53 -15.68 -11.08 -10.23
CA LEU A 53 -14.26 -11.38 -10.40
C LEU A 53 -14.00 -12.01 -11.79
N PRO A 54 -12.81 -11.77 -12.38
CA PRO A 54 -11.83 -10.76 -11.97
C PRO A 54 -12.29 -9.35 -12.39
N LEU A 55 -12.14 -8.37 -11.51
CA LEU A 55 -12.33 -6.96 -11.83
C LEU A 55 -10.97 -6.25 -11.89
N ILE A 56 -10.56 -5.81 -13.07
CA ILE A 56 -9.33 -5.04 -13.26
C ILE A 56 -9.67 -3.55 -13.25
N LEU A 57 -9.14 -2.83 -12.25
CA LEU A 57 -9.30 -1.38 -12.14
C LEU A 57 -8.08 -0.70 -12.76
N GLU A 58 -8.32 0.16 -13.73
CA GLU A 58 -7.25 0.89 -14.42
C GLU A 58 -7.34 2.38 -14.12
N VAL A 59 -6.20 2.99 -13.78
CA VAL A 59 -6.06 4.45 -13.68
C VAL A 59 -5.38 4.99 -14.92
N ALA A 60 -6.11 5.82 -15.65
CA ALA A 60 -5.59 6.55 -16.79
C ALA A 60 -4.65 7.69 -16.34
N PRO A 61 -3.67 8.08 -17.17
CA PRO A 61 -2.86 9.25 -16.90
C PRO A 61 -3.72 10.51 -16.82
N ASN A 62 -3.35 11.43 -15.92
CA ASN A 62 -3.98 12.73 -15.78
C ASN A 62 -2.93 13.86 -15.94
N ALA A 63 -3.31 15.09 -15.61
CA ALA A 63 -2.42 16.26 -15.77
C ALA A 63 -1.16 16.16 -14.90
N ASP A 64 -1.27 15.57 -13.71
CA ASP A 64 -0.22 15.56 -12.69
C ASP A 64 0.43 14.18 -12.52
N TYR A 65 -0.16 13.11 -13.04
CA TYR A 65 0.44 11.77 -12.99
C TYR A 65 0.35 11.02 -14.32
N ALA A 66 1.46 10.40 -14.73
CA ALA A 66 1.46 9.40 -15.79
C ALA A 66 2.63 8.42 -15.63
N LEU A 67 2.39 7.13 -15.88
CA LEU A 67 3.45 6.18 -16.19
C LEU A 67 3.91 6.44 -17.63
N LEU A 68 5.14 6.94 -17.81
CA LEU A 68 5.66 7.30 -19.12
C LEU A 68 6.21 6.08 -19.86
N ASP A 69 6.99 5.26 -19.16
CA ASP A 69 7.59 4.04 -19.68
C ASP A 69 7.97 3.09 -18.54
N SER A 70 8.13 1.82 -18.86
CA SER A 70 8.55 0.80 -17.91
C SER A 70 9.40 -0.27 -18.59
N GLY A 71 10.27 -0.92 -17.82
CA GLY A 71 11.08 -2.04 -18.28
C GLY A 71 12.45 -2.10 -17.61
N ALA A 72 13.12 -3.24 -17.78
CA ALA A 72 14.42 -3.56 -17.20
C ALA A 72 14.45 -3.33 -15.67
N GLY A 73 13.36 -3.71 -14.98
CA GLY A 73 13.24 -3.59 -13.53
C GLY A 73 13.00 -2.16 -13.03
N GLN A 74 12.61 -1.22 -13.90
CA GLN A 74 12.40 0.19 -13.55
C GLN A 74 11.11 0.74 -14.18
N LYS A 75 10.63 1.86 -13.61
CA LYS A 75 9.57 2.69 -14.18
C LYS A 75 9.98 4.15 -14.23
N LEU A 76 9.53 4.83 -15.28
CA LEU A 76 9.67 6.27 -15.50
C LEU A 76 8.29 6.90 -15.40
N GLU A 77 8.11 7.80 -14.44
CA GLU A 77 6.82 8.39 -14.09
C GLU A 77 6.91 9.92 -14.16
N GLN A 78 5.81 10.56 -14.57
CA GLN A 78 5.60 11.99 -14.40
C GLN A 78 4.81 12.22 -13.11
N TYR A 79 5.33 13.06 -12.22
CA TYR A 79 4.65 13.57 -11.04
C TYR A 79 4.73 15.10 -11.04
N GLY A 80 3.66 15.77 -11.48
CA GLY A 80 3.58 17.21 -11.64
C GLY A 80 4.73 17.71 -12.52
N PRO A 81 5.62 18.58 -12.02
CA PRO A 81 6.76 19.08 -12.80
C PRO A 81 7.88 18.05 -13.01
N TYR A 82 7.92 16.97 -12.24
CA TYR A 82 9.10 16.09 -12.16
C TYR A 82 8.94 14.76 -12.88
N ARG A 83 9.99 14.37 -13.59
CA ARG A 83 10.20 13.01 -14.12
C ARG A 83 10.99 12.20 -13.11
N ILE A 84 10.40 11.10 -12.65
CA ILE A 84 10.93 10.30 -11.56
C ILE A 84 11.19 8.87 -12.05
N VAL A 85 12.39 8.35 -11.81
CA VAL A 85 12.74 6.95 -12.06
C VAL A 85 12.77 6.18 -10.74
N ARG A 86 12.04 5.07 -10.69
CA ARG A 86 11.96 4.19 -9.52
C ARG A 86 12.17 2.72 -9.91
N PRO A 87 12.65 1.87 -8.98
CA PRO A 87 12.67 0.43 -9.19
C PRO A 87 11.24 -0.14 -9.27
N GLU A 88 11.08 -1.12 -10.16
CA GLU A 88 9.84 -1.87 -10.37
C GLU A 88 10.18 -3.29 -10.81
N GLY A 89 10.32 -4.20 -9.85
CA GLY A 89 10.85 -5.55 -10.10
C GLY A 89 10.01 -6.39 -11.07
N GLN A 90 8.71 -6.14 -11.15
CA GLN A 90 7.81 -6.85 -12.06
C GLN A 90 7.91 -6.36 -13.52
N ALA A 91 8.51 -5.19 -13.77
CA ALA A 91 8.70 -4.63 -15.12
C ALA A 91 9.87 -5.33 -15.83
N ILE A 92 9.76 -6.65 -16.01
CA ILE A 92 10.79 -7.55 -16.56
C ILE A 92 10.96 -7.44 -18.08
N TRP A 93 10.06 -6.72 -18.75
CA TRP A 93 10.12 -6.42 -20.18
C TRP A 93 11.15 -5.33 -20.51
N GLN A 94 11.39 -5.06 -21.80
CA GLN A 94 12.35 -4.04 -22.24
C GLN A 94 11.74 -2.64 -22.26
N LYS A 95 12.53 -1.60 -21.99
CA LYS A 95 12.08 -0.20 -22.11
C LYS A 95 11.67 0.11 -23.54
N ALA A 96 10.56 0.82 -23.72
CA ALA A 96 10.07 1.18 -25.06
C ALA A 96 10.57 2.56 -25.50
N LEU A 97 10.80 3.48 -24.56
CA LEU A 97 11.37 4.79 -24.88
C LEU A 97 12.89 4.74 -25.04
N PRO A 98 13.47 5.55 -25.94
CA PRO A 98 14.91 5.76 -26.03
C PRO A 98 15.53 6.22 -24.70
N ALA A 99 16.81 5.87 -24.48
CA ALA A 99 17.56 6.19 -23.26
C ALA A 99 17.54 7.69 -22.90
N GLU A 100 17.58 8.57 -23.91
CA GLU A 100 17.48 10.02 -23.76
C GLU A 100 16.22 10.49 -23.01
N ASN A 101 15.12 9.73 -23.01
CA ASN A 101 13.93 10.06 -22.22
C ASN A 101 14.13 9.76 -20.73
N TRP A 102 14.86 8.68 -20.43
CA TRP A 102 15.21 8.26 -19.07
C TRP A 102 16.29 9.16 -18.48
N ASP A 103 17.26 9.60 -19.30
CA ASP A 103 18.34 10.51 -18.89
C ASP A 103 17.82 11.92 -18.51
N ARG A 104 16.61 12.27 -18.95
CA ARG A 104 15.92 13.52 -18.57
C ARG A 104 15.25 13.46 -17.19
N ALA A 105 15.38 12.36 -16.44
CA ALA A 105 14.83 12.26 -15.09
C ALA A 105 15.32 13.40 -14.18
N ASP A 106 14.39 14.00 -13.44
CA ASP A 106 14.64 14.97 -12.38
C ASP A 106 15.16 14.28 -11.11
N ALA A 107 14.61 13.10 -10.82
CA ALA A 107 14.93 12.33 -9.63
C ALA A 107 15.01 10.83 -9.94
N ILE A 108 16.00 10.16 -9.36
CA ILE A 108 16.22 8.72 -9.51
C ILE A 108 16.37 8.12 -8.11
N PHE A 109 15.50 7.17 -7.74
CA PHE A 109 15.65 6.44 -6.49
C PHE A 109 16.74 5.37 -6.63
N THR A 110 17.65 5.30 -5.66
CA THR A 110 18.78 4.38 -5.62
C THR A 110 18.91 3.78 -4.22
N GLY A 111 19.60 2.64 -4.06
CA GLY A 111 19.79 1.98 -2.76
C GLY A 111 18.98 0.70 -2.64
N ASP A 112 18.50 0.39 -1.44
CA ASP A 112 17.62 -0.75 -1.21
C ASP A 112 16.29 -0.55 -1.96
N THR A 113 15.94 -1.52 -2.80
CA THR A 113 14.81 -1.43 -3.73
C THR A 113 13.53 -2.06 -3.18
N ASP A 114 13.59 -2.68 -2.00
CA ASP A 114 12.39 -3.15 -1.29
C ASP A 114 11.47 -1.98 -0.95
N GLU A 115 10.15 -2.23 -0.79
CA GLU A 115 9.18 -1.15 -0.58
C GLU A 115 9.46 -0.33 0.69
N GLU A 116 9.92 -1.00 1.73
CA GLU A 116 10.33 -0.45 3.02
C GLU A 116 11.85 -0.29 3.14
N GLY A 117 12.59 -0.52 2.04
CA GLY A 117 14.04 -0.41 1.98
C GLY A 117 14.51 1.05 2.07
N ILE A 118 15.57 1.29 2.84
CA ILE A 118 16.18 2.63 2.93
C ILE A 118 17.02 2.87 1.68
N GLY A 119 16.70 3.93 0.96
CA GLY A 119 17.45 4.38 -0.22
C GLY A 119 17.80 5.86 -0.18
N ARG A 120 18.24 6.37 -1.33
CA ARG A 120 18.62 7.75 -1.56
C ARG A 120 18.12 8.22 -2.91
N TRP A 121 17.64 9.45 -2.94
CA TRP A 121 17.30 10.15 -4.18
C TRP A 121 18.53 10.82 -4.77
N ARG A 122 18.81 10.52 -6.04
CA ARG A 122 19.78 11.24 -6.86
C ARG A 122 19.04 12.26 -7.71
N PHE A 123 19.53 13.50 -7.75
CA PHE A 123 19.00 14.58 -8.59
C PHE A 123 20.04 14.93 -9.68
N PRO A 124 19.94 14.38 -10.91
CA PRO A 124 21.00 14.51 -11.91
C PRO A 124 21.22 15.93 -12.43
N ARG A 125 20.17 16.77 -12.39
CA ARG A 125 20.19 18.12 -12.97
C ARG A 125 20.48 19.19 -11.92
N THR A 126 19.62 19.32 -10.92
CA THR A 126 19.72 20.31 -9.85
C THR A 126 19.16 19.71 -8.56
N PRO A 127 19.68 20.08 -7.38
CA PRO A 127 19.04 19.73 -6.12
C PRO A 127 17.56 20.15 -6.11
N LEU A 128 16.70 19.25 -5.65
CA LEU A 128 15.26 19.50 -5.50
C LEU A 128 14.91 19.63 -4.02
N GLY A 129 13.88 20.42 -3.73
CA GLY A 129 13.29 20.48 -2.39
C GLY A 129 12.64 19.17 -1.98
N GLU A 130 12.28 19.04 -0.70
CA GLU A 130 11.65 17.83 -0.17
C GLU A 130 10.28 17.55 -0.81
N THR A 131 9.51 18.60 -1.11
CA THR A 131 8.12 18.51 -1.58
C THR A 131 7.88 19.30 -2.86
N TRP A 132 6.80 18.96 -3.56
CA TRP A 132 6.29 19.70 -4.71
C TRP A 132 4.76 19.63 -4.79
N PRO A 133 4.09 20.63 -5.37
CA PRO A 133 2.64 20.64 -5.49
C PRO A 133 2.16 19.62 -6.52
N MET A 134 1.05 18.98 -6.19
CA MET A 134 0.33 18.01 -7.00
C MET A 134 -1.18 18.23 -6.83
N LYS A 135 -1.95 17.70 -7.76
CA LYS A 135 -3.40 17.80 -7.77
C LYS A 135 -4.04 16.51 -8.23
N HIS A 136 -5.10 16.11 -7.55
CA HIS A 136 -5.95 14.99 -7.95
C HIS A 136 -7.41 15.40 -7.78
N ASP A 137 -8.15 15.42 -8.89
CA ASP A 137 -9.59 15.74 -8.91
C ASP A 137 -9.95 17.06 -8.16
N GLY A 138 -9.08 18.08 -8.23
CA GLY A 138 -9.35 19.33 -7.50
C GLY A 138 -8.85 19.38 -6.05
N ILE A 139 -8.31 18.29 -5.50
CA ILE A 139 -7.60 18.26 -4.21
C ILE A 139 -6.12 18.52 -4.47
N ASP A 140 -5.63 19.64 -3.95
CA ASP A 140 -4.20 19.96 -3.94
C ASP A 140 -3.50 19.20 -2.81
N TYR A 141 -2.34 18.61 -3.08
CA TYR A 141 -1.52 17.85 -2.13
C TYR A 141 -0.04 17.93 -2.47
N LEU A 142 0.83 17.40 -1.60
CA LEU A 142 2.27 17.39 -1.80
C LEU A 142 2.78 16.02 -2.26
N GLY A 143 3.46 16.00 -3.40
CA GLY A 143 4.46 14.97 -3.66
C GLY A 143 5.67 15.17 -2.75
N ARG A 144 6.33 14.09 -2.33
CA ARG A 144 7.42 14.16 -1.36
C ARG A 144 8.53 13.16 -1.62
N PHE A 145 9.78 13.62 -1.68
CA PHE A 145 10.94 12.76 -1.62
C PHE A 145 11.20 12.33 -0.17
N THR A 146 11.21 11.02 0.06
CA THR A 146 11.46 10.44 1.39
C THR A 146 12.70 9.57 1.37
N SER A 147 13.08 9.00 2.53
CA SER A 147 14.16 8.00 2.59
C SER A 147 13.78 6.65 1.95
N PHE A 148 12.52 6.47 1.54
CA PHE A 148 11.99 5.29 0.88
C PHE A 148 11.59 5.61 -0.57
N ARG A 149 11.25 4.58 -1.35
CA ARG A 149 10.87 4.71 -2.77
C ARG A 149 9.52 5.41 -3.01
N HIS A 150 8.69 5.57 -1.96
CA HIS A 150 7.38 6.19 -2.08
C HIS A 150 7.50 7.72 -2.18
N VAL A 151 6.64 8.32 -3.03
CA VAL A 151 6.63 9.76 -3.33
C VAL A 151 5.48 10.52 -2.67
N GLY A 152 4.88 9.95 -1.62
CA GLY A 152 3.80 10.58 -0.86
C GLY A 152 2.38 10.33 -1.40
N VAL A 153 2.24 9.58 -2.49
CA VAL A 153 0.94 9.21 -3.07
C VAL A 153 1.05 7.90 -3.87
N PHE A 154 -0.05 7.16 -3.94
CA PHE A 154 -0.26 5.99 -4.79
C PHE A 154 -1.41 6.31 -5.78
N PRO A 155 -1.11 6.91 -6.94
CA PRO A 155 -2.13 7.39 -7.88
C PRO A 155 -3.09 6.31 -8.39
N GLU A 156 -2.65 5.05 -8.43
CA GLU A 156 -3.48 3.88 -8.74
C GLU A 156 -4.73 3.78 -7.86
N GLN A 157 -4.68 4.29 -6.62
CA GLN A 157 -5.78 4.23 -5.67
C GLN A 157 -6.97 5.13 -6.04
N ALA A 158 -6.82 6.00 -7.06
CA ALA A 158 -7.86 6.91 -7.54
C ALA A 158 -9.21 6.22 -7.80
N SER A 159 -9.21 5.04 -8.42
CA SER A 159 -10.43 4.28 -8.69
C SER A 159 -11.22 3.89 -7.43
N HIS A 160 -10.54 3.73 -6.29
CA HIS A 160 -11.21 3.51 -5.00
C HIS A 160 -11.73 4.81 -4.40
N TRP A 161 -10.98 5.91 -4.57
CA TRP A 161 -11.38 7.23 -4.10
C TRP A 161 -12.64 7.73 -4.81
N ASP A 162 -12.71 7.58 -6.13
CA ASP A 162 -13.86 7.97 -6.95
C ASP A 162 -15.11 7.18 -6.57
N HIS A 163 -14.97 5.86 -6.42
CA HIS A 163 -16.04 4.98 -5.98
C HIS A 163 -16.57 5.38 -4.59
N MET A 164 -15.68 5.60 -3.62
CA MET A 164 -16.04 6.03 -2.28
C MET A 164 -16.75 7.39 -2.29
N ALA A 165 -16.24 8.38 -3.04
CA ALA A 165 -16.85 9.69 -3.16
C ALA A 165 -18.27 9.61 -3.74
N GLY A 166 -18.46 8.76 -4.77
CA GLY A 166 -19.77 8.49 -5.36
C GLY A 166 -20.76 7.91 -4.35
N LEU A 167 -20.35 6.93 -3.54
CA LEU A 167 -21.18 6.36 -2.48
C LEU A 167 -21.56 7.41 -1.42
N ILE A 168 -20.61 8.23 -0.99
CA ILE A 168 -20.86 9.29 0.00
C ILE A 168 -21.88 10.29 -0.54
N ALA A 169 -21.71 10.77 -1.77
CA ALA A 169 -22.63 11.72 -2.39
C ALA A 169 -24.04 11.12 -2.60
N ALA A 170 -24.11 9.85 -2.99
CA ALA A 170 -25.39 9.16 -3.24
C ALA A 170 -26.17 8.84 -1.96
N ALA A 171 -25.49 8.71 -0.81
CA ALA A 171 -26.12 8.28 0.44
C ALA A 171 -27.19 9.26 0.96
N LYS A 172 -27.12 10.56 0.61
CA LYS A 172 -28.07 11.62 1.03
C LYS A 172 -28.32 11.66 2.55
N ARG A 173 -27.32 11.29 3.34
CA ARG A 173 -27.29 11.29 4.81
C ARG A 173 -25.86 11.50 5.30
N PRO A 174 -25.63 11.85 6.57
CA PRO A 174 -24.28 11.84 7.13
C PRO A 174 -23.64 10.46 6.98
N VAL A 175 -22.40 10.44 6.50
CA VAL A 175 -21.60 9.22 6.27
C VAL A 175 -20.36 9.28 7.15
N LYS A 176 -20.12 8.23 7.92
CA LYS A 176 -18.90 8.05 8.73
C LYS A 176 -17.91 7.15 8.01
N VAL A 177 -16.71 7.67 7.75
CA VAL A 177 -15.63 6.95 7.06
C VAL A 177 -14.50 6.67 8.04
N LEU A 178 -14.08 5.42 8.12
CA LEU A 178 -12.85 5.01 8.80
C LEU A 178 -11.78 4.67 7.75
N ASN A 179 -10.62 5.31 7.83
CA ASN A 179 -9.46 5.01 7.00
C ASN A 179 -8.31 4.52 7.88
N LEU A 180 -8.00 3.23 7.80
CA LEU A 180 -6.91 2.57 8.54
C LEU A 180 -5.68 2.42 7.66
N PHE A 181 -4.49 2.59 8.25
CA PHE A 181 -3.23 2.70 7.50
C PHE A 181 -3.27 3.85 6.49
N GLY A 182 -3.80 5.00 6.94
CA GLY A 182 -4.23 6.07 6.05
C GLY A 182 -3.11 6.86 5.35
N TYR A 183 -1.86 6.66 5.77
CA TYR A 183 -0.66 7.25 5.17
C TYR A 183 -0.77 8.78 5.02
N THR A 184 -0.60 9.33 3.81
CA THR A 184 -0.65 10.78 3.51
C THR A 184 -2.07 11.32 3.37
N GLY A 185 -3.09 10.50 3.62
CA GLY A 185 -4.46 10.93 3.86
C GLY A 185 -5.30 11.28 2.64
N LEU A 186 -4.85 11.02 1.41
CA LEU A 186 -5.59 11.38 0.20
C LEU A 186 -7.02 10.81 0.16
N ALA A 187 -7.21 9.53 0.51
CA ALA A 187 -8.55 8.94 0.64
C ALA A 187 -9.41 9.68 1.68
N SER A 188 -8.82 10.06 2.82
CA SER A 188 -9.50 10.83 3.86
C SER A 188 -9.92 12.22 3.39
N LEU A 189 -9.08 12.90 2.60
CA LEU A 189 -9.41 14.20 2.02
C LEU A 189 -10.52 14.10 0.99
N VAL A 190 -10.49 13.08 0.12
CA VAL A 190 -11.56 12.79 -0.84
C VAL A 190 -12.89 12.56 -0.13
N ALA A 191 -12.90 11.71 0.91
CA ALA A 191 -14.08 11.44 1.70
C ALA A 191 -14.64 12.71 2.39
N ALA A 192 -13.77 13.49 3.03
CA ALA A 192 -14.15 14.72 3.72
C ALA A 192 -14.68 15.79 2.75
N ARG A 193 -14.08 15.90 1.56
CA ARG A 193 -14.57 16.78 0.49
C ARG A 193 -15.97 16.36 0.03
N ALA A 194 -16.20 15.05 -0.15
CA ALA A 194 -17.50 14.49 -0.50
C ALA A 194 -18.58 14.66 0.59
N GLY A 195 -18.20 15.08 1.81
CA GLY A 195 -19.11 15.43 2.89
C GLY A 195 -19.14 14.43 4.05
N ALA A 196 -18.23 13.47 4.09
CA ALA A 196 -18.15 12.51 5.19
C ALA A 196 -17.50 13.08 6.45
N GLU A 197 -17.89 12.52 7.60
CA GLU A 197 -17.14 12.59 8.85
C GLU A 197 -16.05 11.51 8.82
N VAL A 198 -14.78 11.91 8.89
CA VAL A 198 -13.65 11.01 8.65
C VAL A 198 -12.88 10.75 9.94
N THR A 199 -12.63 9.49 10.25
CA THR A 199 -11.57 9.09 11.19
C THR A 199 -10.43 8.49 10.39
N HIS A 200 -9.26 9.10 10.50
CA HIS A 200 -8.03 8.66 9.86
C HIS A 200 -7.09 8.10 10.92
N VAL A 201 -6.55 6.90 10.69
CA VAL A 201 -5.67 6.19 11.62
C VAL A 201 -4.38 5.79 10.91
N ASP A 202 -3.26 6.18 11.48
CA ASP A 202 -1.93 5.73 11.05
C ASP A 202 -1.00 5.60 12.27
N ALA A 203 -0.10 4.62 12.25
CA ALA A 203 0.86 4.43 13.34
C ALA A 203 1.99 5.49 13.33
N SER A 204 2.26 6.08 12.17
CA SER A 204 3.35 7.03 11.97
C SER A 204 2.88 8.45 12.27
N LYS A 205 3.41 9.03 13.36
CA LYS A 205 3.26 10.47 13.65
C LYS A 205 3.73 11.33 12.47
N LYS A 206 4.74 10.87 11.72
CA LYS A 206 5.25 11.56 10.52
C LYS A 206 4.23 11.55 9.40
N ALA A 207 3.59 10.41 9.13
CA ALA A 207 2.54 10.29 8.11
C ALA A 207 1.32 11.15 8.45
N ILE A 208 0.89 11.16 9.72
CA ILE A 208 -0.17 12.07 10.20
C ILE A 208 0.20 13.54 10.01
N GLY A 209 1.47 13.91 10.24
CA GLY A 209 1.97 15.25 9.93
C GLY A 209 1.79 15.60 8.46
N TRP A 210 2.24 14.73 7.55
CA TRP A 210 2.08 14.90 6.11
C TRP A 210 0.61 14.96 5.67
N ALA A 211 -0.26 14.15 6.27
CA ALA A 211 -1.67 14.16 5.96
C ALA A 211 -2.37 15.46 6.38
N ARG A 212 -1.93 16.07 7.49
CA ARG A 212 -2.39 17.40 7.92
C ARG A 212 -1.87 18.52 7.00
N GLU A 213 -0.61 18.45 6.57
CA GLU A 213 -0.08 19.38 5.56
C GLU A 213 -0.90 19.30 4.26
N ASN A 214 -1.25 18.10 3.82
CA ASN A 214 -2.14 17.90 2.66
C ASN A 214 -3.56 18.43 2.93
N GLN A 215 -4.09 18.30 4.15
CA GLN A 215 -5.40 18.87 4.50
C GLN A 215 -5.42 20.39 4.39
N GLU A 216 -4.36 21.05 4.87
CA GLU A 216 -4.19 22.50 4.79
C GLU A 216 -4.05 22.95 3.33
N MET A 217 -3.19 22.26 2.57
CA MET A 217 -2.98 22.53 1.15
C MET A 217 -4.27 22.37 0.32
N ALA A 218 -5.08 21.36 0.64
CA ALA A 218 -6.36 21.13 -0.02
C ALA A 218 -7.46 22.14 0.35
N GLY A 219 -7.21 23.07 1.30
CA GLY A 219 -8.22 23.98 1.81
C GLY A 219 -9.33 23.29 2.62
N LEU A 220 -9.03 22.12 3.20
CA LEU A 220 -10.00 21.27 3.92
C LEU A 220 -9.83 21.33 5.44
N SER A 221 -9.12 22.32 5.98
CA SER A 221 -8.85 22.44 7.43
C SER A 221 -10.12 22.51 8.30
N GLN A 222 -11.24 23.00 7.74
CA GLN A 222 -12.53 23.09 8.45
C GLN A 222 -13.39 21.82 8.31
N LYS A 223 -12.95 20.82 7.55
CA LYS A 223 -13.69 19.56 7.38
C LYS A 223 -13.52 18.64 8.59
N PRO A 224 -14.52 17.81 8.92
CA PRO A 224 -14.51 16.96 10.11
C PRO A 224 -13.61 15.73 9.93
N ILE A 225 -12.29 15.92 10.06
CA ILE A 225 -11.30 14.84 10.01
C ILE A 225 -10.66 14.67 11.40
N ARG A 226 -10.88 13.51 12.01
CA ARG A 226 -10.24 13.09 13.25
C ARG A 226 -8.96 12.32 12.94
N TRP A 227 -7.81 12.92 13.25
CA TRP A 227 -6.48 12.34 13.07
C TRP A 227 -6.05 11.54 14.30
N ILE A 228 -5.82 10.23 14.12
CA ILE A 228 -5.45 9.31 15.19
C ILE A 228 -4.07 8.71 14.90
N ILE A 229 -3.16 8.85 15.87
CA ILE A 229 -1.87 8.15 15.87
C ILE A 229 -2.01 6.91 16.75
N ASP A 230 -2.23 5.74 16.15
CA ASP A 230 -2.41 4.48 16.88
C ASP A 230 -2.15 3.26 15.99
N ASP A 231 -2.06 2.09 16.62
CA ASP A 231 -2.11 0.82 15.90
C ASP A 231 -3.53 0.58 15.36
N ALA A 232 -3.64 0.17 14.09
CA ALA A 232 -4.91 0.06 13.39
C ALA A 232 -5.84 -0.99 14.02
N ILE A 233 -5.32 -2.18 14.39
CA ILE A 233 -6.11 -3.22 15.05
C ILE A 233 -6.56 -2.75 16.41
N LYS A 234 -5.64 -2.27 17.25
CA LYS A 234 -5.99 -1.80 18.62
C LYS A 234 -6.98 -0.65 18.60
N PHE A 235 -6.92 0.21 17.59
CA PHE A 235 -7.94 1.23 17.37
C PHE A 235 -9.29 0.61 17.03
N ALA A 236 -9.35 -0.30 16.06
CA ALA A 236 -10.58 -0.97 15.67
C ALA A 236 -11.21 -1.76 16.84
N GLU A 237 -10.41 -2.49 17.63
CA GLU A 237 -10.85 -3.18 18.85
C GLU A 237 -11.44 -2.21 19.90
N ARG A 238 -10.88 -1.00 20.02
CA ARG A 238 -11.43 0.04 20.93
C ARG A 238 -12.76 0.56 20.41
N GLU A 239 -12.88 0.79 19.12
CA GLU A 239 -14.13 1.24 18.51
C GLU A 239 -15.23 0.17 18.64
N GLU A 240 -14.89 -1.11 18.47
CA GLU A 240 -15.79 -2.24 18.74
C GLU A 240 -16.30 -2.21 20.18
N ARG A 241 -15.40 -2.13 21.17
CA ARG A 241 -15.75 -2.06 22.60
C ARG A 241 -16.58 -0.83 22.97
N ARG A 242 -16.38 0.28 22.27
CA ARG A 242 -17.15 1.53 22.48
C ARG A 242 -18.51 1.52 21.80
N GLY A 243 -18.81 0.51 20.97
CA GLY A 243 -20.01 0.54 20.15
C GLY A 243 -19.97 1.57 19.01
N SER A 244 -18.78 2.06 18.64
CA SER A 244 -18.62 3.01 17.52
C SER A 244 -18.86 2.31 16.20
N ARG A 245 -19.44 3.03 15.22
CA ARG A 245 -19.88 2.46 13.93
C ARG A 245 -19.56 3.36 12.75
N TYR A 246 -19.25 2.75 11.62
CA TYR A 246 -18.84 3.40 10.38
C TYR A 246 -19.64 2.90 9.17
N ASP A 247 -19.92 3.79 8.23
CA ASP A 247 -20.65 3.47 7.01
C ASP A 247 -19.70 2.95 5.92
N ILE A 248 -18.48 3.48 5.88
CA ILE A 248 -17.43 3.03 4.98
C ILE A 248 -16.16 2.80 5.80
N ILE A 249 -15.50 1.67 5.54
CA ILE A 249 -14.18 1.36 6.10
C ILE A 249 -13.22 1.09 4.95
N LEU A 250 -12.08 1.77 4.94
CA LEU A 250 -10.94 1.49 4.07
C LEU A 250 -9.77 1.07 4.95
N PHE A 251 -9.05 0.06 4.49
CA PHE A 251 -7.80 -0.34 5.12
C PHE A 251 -6.80 -0.82 4.07
N ASP A 252 -5.59 -0.28 4.17
CA ASP A 252 -4.47 -0.53 3.25
C ASP A 252 -3.27 -1.08 4.01
N PRO A 253 -3.38 -2.28 4.61
CA PRO A 253 -2.32 -2.81 5.44
C PRO A 253 -1.04 -3.14 4.63
N PRO A 254 0.15 -2.83 5.17
CA PRO A 254 1.40 -3.26 4.56
C PRO A 254 1.60 -4.77 4.71
N ALA A 255 2.57 -5.35 4.01
CA ALA A 255 2.91 -6.77 4.18
C ALA A 255 3.42 -7.07 5.61
N TYR A 256 4.22 -6.15 6.14
CA TYR A 256 4.77 -6.16 7.50
C TYR A 256 4.67 -4.73 8.06
N GLY A 257 4.52 -4.59 9.37
CA GLY A 257 4.44 -3.25 9.95
C GLY A 257 4.68 -3.24 11.45
N ARG A 258 4.80 -2.02 11.99
CA ARG A 258 4.88 -1.82 13.44
C ARG A 258 3.96 -0.71 13.92
N GLY A 259 3.22 -1.00 14.99
CA GLY A 259 2.43 0.00 15.71
C GLY A 259 3.32 0.96 16.51
N PRO A 260 2.76 2.08 17.02
CA PRO A 260 3.53 3.12 17.71
C PRO A 260 4.23 2.64 18.98
N LYS A 261 3.79 1.53 19.58
CA LYS A 261 4.38 0.93 20.80
C LYS A 261 5.13 -0.38 20.48
N GLY A 262 5.44 -0.62 19.21
CA GLY A 262 6.20 -1.79 18.77
C GLY A 262 5.34 -3.04 18.54
N GLU A 263 4.01 -2.91 18.49
CA GLU A 263 3.11 -3.97 18.00
C GLU A 263 3.58 -4.46 16.64
N VAL A 264 3.57 -5.77 16.40
CA VAL A 264 3.97 -6.34 15.11
C VAL A 264 2.73 -6.66 14.29
N TRP A 265 2.72 -6.17 13.05
CA TRP A 265 1.73 -6.50 12.03
C TRP A 265 2.35 -7.41 10.97
N GLN A 266 1.64 -8.48 10.62
CA GLN A 266 1.94 -9.40 9.53
C GLN A 266 0.65 -9.69 8.75
N LEU A 267 0.63 -9.34 7.47
CA LEU A 267 -0.59 -9.37 6.65
C LEU A 267 -1.36 -10.69 6.74
N PHE A 268 -0.71 -11.85 6.54
CA PHE A 268 -1.42 -13.14 6.52
C PHE A 268 -1.82 -13.66 7.91
N GLU A 269 -1.20 -13.17 8.98
CA GLU A 269 -1.58 -13.55 10.36
C GLU A 269 -2.71 -12.68 10.88
N ASP A 270 -2.63 -11.37 10.65
CA ASP A 270 -3.43 -10.37 11.35
C ASP A 270 -4.63 -9.85 10.53
N LEU A 271 -4.60 -9.99 9.19
CA LEU A 271 -5.68 -9.52 8.30
C LEU A 271 -7.05 -10.18 8.56
N PRO A 272 -7.16 -11.50 8.84
CA PRO A 272 -8.44 -12.11 9.16
C PRO A 272 -9.12 -11.48 10.37
N ASP A 273 -8.36 -11.24 11.45
CA ASP A 273 -8.86 -10.60 12.68
C ASP A 273 -9.31 -9.16 12.42
N LEU A 274 -8.50 -8.38 11.71
CA LEU A 274 -8.84 -7.00 11.35
C LEU A 274 -10.11 -6.93 10.51
N THR A 275 -10.26 -7.81 9.52
CA THR A 275 -11.43 -7.82 8.63
C THR A 275 -12.70 -8.16 9.42
N ASP A 276 -12.64 -9.11 10.35
CA ASP A 276 -13.78 -9.44 11.21
C ASP A 276 -14.17 -8.30 12.16
N ILE A 277 -13.20 -7.58 12.73
CA ILE A 277 -13.45 -6.36 13.51
C ILE A 277 -14.08 -5.28 12.62
N CYS A 278 -13.60 -5.09 11.40
CA CYS A 278 -14.17 -4.11 10.47
C CYS A 278 -15.66 -4.40 10.22
N ARG A 279 -16.06 -5.67 10.04
CA ARG A 279 -17.48 -6.05 9.96
C ARG A 279 -18.26 -5.69 11.23
N SER A 280 -17.71 -5.93 12.42
CA SER A 280 -18.43 -5.71 13.68
C SER A 280 -18.67 -4.22 14.01
N ILE A 281 -17.87 -3.33 13.42
CA ILE A 281 -17.98 -1.87 13.58
C ILE A 281 -18.70 -1.18 12.39
N LEU A 282 -19.43 -1.92 11.56
CA LEU A 282 -20.29 -1.33 10.52
C LEU A 282 -21.63 -0.83 11.06
N THR A 283 -22.12 0.29 10.53
CA THR A 283 -23.47 0.78 10.83
C THR A 283 -24.54 -0.24 10.40
N PRO A 284 -25.80 -0.13 10.86
CA PRO A 284 -26.89 -0.98 10.39
C PRO A 284 -27.22 -0.82 8.89
N LYS A 285 -26.75 0.26 8.24
CA LYS A 285 -26.93 0.53 6.81
C LYS A 285 -25.56 0.90 6.20
N PRO A 286 -24.57 0.00 6.25
CA PRO A 286 -23.24 0.33 5.77
C PRO A 286 -23.27 0.49 4.24
N LEU A 287 -22.26 1.13 3.68
CA LEU A 287 -22.15 1.39 2.25
C LEU A 287 -21.08 0.51 1.60
N ALA A 288 -19.89 0.44 2.19
CA ALA A 288 -18.80 -0.37 1.64
C ALA A 288 -17.69 -0.68 2.65
N VAL A 289 -16.94 -1.74 2.37
CA VAL A 289 -15.65 -2.03 2.99
C VAL A 289 -14.62 -2.29 1.89
N VAL A 290 -13.48 -1.61 1.94
CA VAL A 290 -12.44 -1.65 0.91
C VAL A 290 -11.12 -2.09 1.53
N LEU A 291 -10.58 -3.19 1.02
CA LEU A 291 -9.25 -3.73 1.34
C LEU A 291 -8.35 -3.58 0.12
N THR A 292 -7.20 -2.94 0.29
CA THR A 292 -6.12 -2.93 -0.70
C THR A 292 -4.86 -3.58 -0.13
N ALA A 293 -4.08 -4.24 -0.98
CA ALA A 293 -2.87 -4.94 -0.55
C ALA A 293 -1.78 -4.90 -1.65
N TYR A 294 -0.60 -4.39 -1.31
CA TYR A 294 0.57 -4.34 -2.21
C TYR A 294 1.40 -5.64 -2.22
N SER A 295 0.99 -6.65 -1.43
CA SER A 295 1.64 -7.96 -1.40
C SER A 295 1.23 -8.82 -2.61
N ILE A 296 1.75 -8.48 -3.79
CA ILE A 296 1.44 -9.13 -5.07
C ILE A 296 1.86 -10.62 -5.17
N ARG A 297 2.53 -11.17 -4.15
CA ARG A 297 2.83 -12.62 -4.10
C ARG A 297 1.60 -13.48 -3.81
N ALA A 298 0.56 -12.90 -3.21
CA ALA A 298 -0.74 -13.55 -3.10
C ALA A 298 -1.58 -13.29 -4.36
N SER A 299 -2.53 -14.19 -4.63
CA SER A 299 -3.58 -13.91 -5.60
C SER A 299 -4.69 -13.09 -4.95
N PHE A 300 -5.34 -12.19 -5.71
CA PHE A 300 -6.56 -11.51 -5.25
C PHE A 300 -7.65 -12.50 -4.81
N PHE A 301 -7.63 -13.76 -5.27
CA PHE A 301 -8.53 -14.82 -4.80
C PHE A 301 -8.44 -15.07 -3.28
N ALA A 302 -7.26 -14.90 -2.67
CA ALA A 302 -7.10 -15.11 -1.23
C ALA A 302 -7.85 -14.05 -0.41
N ILE A 303 -7.66 -12.77 -0.75
CA ILE A 303 -8.38 -11.67 -0.08
C ILE A 303 -9.87 -11.62 -0.49
N HIS A 304 -10.21 -12.11 -1.69
CA HIS A 304 -11.59 -12.28 -2.13
C HIS A 304 -12.34 -13.30 -1.25
N ALA A 305 -11.77 -14.49 -1.07
CA ALA A 305 -12.36 -15.54 -0.23
C ALA A 305 -12.54 -15.07 1.22
N LEU A 306 -11.49 -14.43 1.78
CA LEU A 306 -11.57 -13.82 3.12
C LEU A 306 -12.75 -12.85 3.21
N MET A 307 -12.86 -11.90 2.28
CA MET A 307 -13.94 -10.91 2.30
C MET A 307 -15.32 -11.56 2.14
N ARG A 308 -15.49 -12.56 1.25
CA ARG A 308 -16.80 -13.24 1.12
C ARG A 308 -17.20 -13.99 2.39
N ASP A 309 -16.27 -14.70 3.01
CA ASP A 309 -16.53 -15.39 4.27
C ASP A 309 -16.82 -14.39 5.39
N THR A 310 -16.01 -13.34 5.50
CA THR A 310 -16.21 -12.31 6.53
C THR A 310 -17.52 -11.58 6.35
N PHE A 311 -18.06 -11.38 5.15
CA PHE A 311 -19.32 -10.65 4.91
C PHE A 311 -20.56 -11.55 4.66
N ALA A 312 -20.45 -12.87 4.89
CA ALA A 312 -21.59 -13.80 4.76
C ALA A 312 -22.81 -13.36 5.58
N GLY A 313 -24.01 -13.46 5.00
CA GLY A 313 -25.27 -13.07 5.62
C GLY A 313 -25.58 -11.56 5.59
N MET A 314 -24.69 -10.72 5.06
CA MET A 314 -24.95 -9.27 4.91
C MET A 314 -25.58 -8.88 3.56
N GLY A 315 -25.70 -9.82 2.62
CA GLY A 315 -26.06 -9.51 1.24
C GLY A 315 -24.94 -8.76 0.52
N GLY A 316 -25.32 -7.92 -0.45
CA GLY A 316 -24.36 -7.13 -1.22
C GLY A 316 -23.52 -7.95 -2.20
N THR A 317 -22.45 -7.32 -2.70
CA THR A 317 -21.51 -7.90 -3.67
C THR A 317 -20.07 -7.71 -3.21
N VAL A 318 -19.24 -8.74 -3.35
CA VAL A 318 -17.78 -8.64 -3.23
C VAL A 318 -17.16 -8.56 -4.62
N GLU A 319 -16.47 -7.46 -4.90
CA GLU A 319 -15.69 -7.25 -6.11
C GLU A 319 -14.20 -7.39 -5.81
N SER A 320 -13.45 -8.09 -6.64
CA SER A 320 -12.00 -8.26 -6.40
C SER A 320 -11.20 -8.41 -7.69
N GLY A 321 -9.94 -7.99 -7.62
CA GLY A 321 -8.98 -8.13 -8.69
C GLY A 321 -7.75 -7.27 -8.45
N GLU A 322 -7.26 -6.62 -9.49
CA GLU A 322 -6.00 -5.87 -9.47
C GLU A 322 -6.19 -4.42 -9.88
N LEU A 323 -5.31 -3.57 -9.35
CA LEU A 323 -5.14 -2.18 -9.75
C LEU A 323 -3.97 -2.10 -10.72
N ILE A 324 -4.21 -1.56 -11.91
CA ILE A 324 -3.20 -1.40 -12.94
C ILE A 324 -3.03 0.07 -13.32
N ILE A 325 -1.82 0.41 -13.75
CA ILE A 325 -1.49 1.68 -14.40
C ILE A 325 -1.05 1.36 -15.83
N ARG A 326 -1.65 2.05 -16.82
CA ARG A 326 -1.27 1.90 -18.22
C ARG A 326 -0.23 2.95 -18.61
N GLU A 327 0.88 2.51 -19.16
CA GLU A 327 1.93 3.42 -19.60
C GLU A 327 1.58 4.14 -20.91
N LYS A 328 2.19 5.31 -21.12
CA LYS A 328 2.06 6.08 -22.37
C LYS A 328 2.92 5.58 -23.53
N SER A 329 4.02 4.86 -23.27
CA SER A 329 4.96 4.43 -24.30
C SER A 329 4.40 3.29 -25.17
N ALA A 330 4.46 2.04 -24.73
CA ALA A 330 4.01 0.87 -25.48
C ALA A 330 2.61 0.38 -25.04
N GLY A 331 1.91 1.13 -24.18
CA GLY A 331 0.55 0.80 -23.74
C GLY A 331 0.44 -0.42 -22.82
N ARG A 332 1.56 -0.88 -22.25
CA ARG A 332 1.58 -1.99 -21.28
C ARG A 332 0.88 -1.61 -19.98
N ALA A 333 0.22 -2.59 -19.39
CA ALA A 333 -0.35 -2.50 -18.05
C ALA A 333 0.70 -2.94 -17.02
N LEU A 334 0.91 -2.12 -16.00
CA LEU A 334 1.70 -2.44 -14.81
C LEU A 334 0.75 -2.65 -13.64
N SER A 335 0.68 -3.89 -13.13
CA SER A 335 -0.09 -4.18 -11.92
C SER A 335 0.60 -3.58 -10.70
N THR A 336 -0.17 -3.08 -9.74
CA THR A 336 0.35 -2.31 -8.59
C THR A 336 -0.06 -2.92 -7.27
N SER A 337 -1.34 -3.22 -7.11
CA SER A 337 -1.90 -3.78 -5.89
C SER A 337 -3.11 -4.66 -6.18
N LEU A 338 -3.44 -5.49 -5.21
CA LEU A 338 -4.66 -6.28 -5.16
C LEU A 338 -5.74 -5.47 -4.43
N PHE A 339 -7.00 -5.71 -4.75
CA PHE A 339 -8.11 -5.22 -3.93
C PHE A 339 -9.22 -6.24 -3.76
N SER A 340 -9.97 -6.06 -2.69
CA SER A 340 -11.29 -6.64 -2.50
C SER A 340 -12.19 -5.62 -1.83
N ARG A 341 -13.38 -5.38 -2.39
CA ARG A 341 -14.38 -4.52 -1.74
C ARG A 341 -15.72 -5.23 -1.62
N TRP A 342 -16.30 -5.13 -0.44
CA TRP A 342 -17.71 -5.46 -0.22
C TRP A 342 -18.53 -4.17 -0.38
N VAL A 343 -19.62 -4.23 -1.14
CA VAL A 343 -20.59 -3.13 -1.35
C VAL A 343 -21.97 -3.65 -0.97
N ALA A 344 -22.71 -2.86 -0.19
CA ALA A 344 -23.98 -3.24 0.43
C ALA A 344 -25.14 -3.50 -0.55
#